data_AF-A0A0E0PBB2-F1
#
_entry.id   AF-A0A0E0PBB2-F1
#
_cell.length_a   1.000
_cell.length_b   1.000
_cell.length_c   1.000
_cell.angle_alpha   90.00
_cell.angle_beta   90.00
_cell.angle_gamma   90.00
#
_symmetry.space_group_name_H-M   'P 1'
#
loop_
_entity.id
_entity.type
_entity.pdbx_description
1 polymer ?
#
loop_
_entity_poly.entity_id
_entity_poly.type
_entity_poly.pdbx_seq_one_letter_code
_entity_poly.pdbx_strand_id
1 'polypeptide(L)'
;MIKVQGPVVLYQDGVHEAARRRRSLRARYAYGLIFFATNLLAWFVRDYGAKLLRGLHHVPVCGAGDSKCFQSGGVLRIFFWVMFATTFGTRKLHEVRNSWHSGCWILKFLVYAVSIIIPFIVPNIFIQLYGEIARMGAGIFLILQLISMSHFISWCNKRWMPDSQSNQCGLFGLFLSTISFIASFAGIAVLYVLYVPNSSCAFNIFTITWTATLVAVMMAVSLHSKVNEGLLSSGIMGLYIVFLCWSALHSEPQTGKCHTRLIFANDGDWATIVSFIIAICAIVMATFSTGIDTRSFQFRNDEDQLEDDVPYSYEIFHIVFAMGAMYFAMLFINWELNHPTRKWSIDVGWVSTWVKIINEWFAASIYVWRLISPVILRKQAANNEELVPRTLIVQCSR
;
A
#
# COMPACT_ATOMS: atom_id res chain seq x y z
N MET A 1 -19.11 39.09 29.64
CA MET A 1 -17.70 39.41 29.94
C MET A 1 -16.84 38.68 28.91
N ILE A 2 -16.57 39.30 27.76
CA ILE A 2 -15.73 38.71 26.70
C ILE A 2 -14.28 38.89 27.17
N LYS A 3 -13.64 37.81 27.58
CA LYS A 3 -12.24 37.83 28.01
C LYS A 3 -11.41 37.98 26.73
N VAL A 4 -11.01 39.21 26.39
CA VAL A 4 -10.09 39.47 25.29
C VAL A 4 -8.74 38.89 25.70
N GLN A 5 -8.37 37.72 25.20
CA GLN A 5 -7.04 37.18 25.36
C GLN A 5 -6.03 38.15 24.73
N GLY A 6 -5.03 38.59 25.51
CA GLY A 6 -3.99 39.49 25.02
C GLY A 6 -3.09 38.82 23.96
N PRO A 7 -2.45 39.61 23.08
CA PRO A 7 -1.64 39.12 21.95
C PRO A 7 -0.48 38.20 22.36
N VAL A 8 0.03 38.35 23.59
CA VAL A 8 1.10 37.49 24.14
C VAL A 8 0.61 36.07 24.42
N VAL A 9 -0.63 35.91 24.93
CA VAL A 9 -1.22 34.60 25.23
C VAL A 9 -1.50 33.84 23.93
N LEU A 10 -2.03 34.53 22.93
CA LEU A 10 -2.36 33.95 21.62
C LEU A 10 -1.09 33.50 20.87
N TYR A 11 0.01 34.26 20.97
CA TYR A 11 1.31 33.88 20.45
C TYR A 11 1.88 32.63 21.14
N GLN A 12 1.78 32.56 22.46
CA GLN A 12 2.34 31.46 23.25
C GLN A 12 1.55 30.14 23.05
N ASP A 13 0.23 30.22 22.91
CA ASP A 13 -0.63 29.09 22.54
C ASP A 13 -0.27 28.55 21.14
N GLY A 14 -0.08 29.42 20.15
CA GLY A 14 0.36 29.03 18.80
C GLY A 14 1.72 28.33 18.78
N VAL A 15 2.69 28.78 19.59
CA VAL A 15 4.00 28.12 19.74
C VAL A 15 3.85 26.70 20.32
N HIS A 16 2.99 26.53 21.33
CA HIS A 16 2.73 25.22 21.93
C HIS A 16 2.03 24.26 20.96
N GLU A 17 1.06 24.75 20.20
CA GLU A 17 0.37 23.97 19.16
C GLU A 17 1.32 23.53 18.05
N ALA A 18 2.16 24.43 17.54
CA ALA A 18 3.19 24.12 16.56
C ALA A 18 4.16 23.04 17.10
N ALA A 19 4.54 23.10 18.37
CA ALA A 19 5.37 22.08 19.01
C ALA A 19 4.67 20.71 19.14
N ARG A 20 3.37 20.67 19.45
CA ARG A 20 2.57 19.42 19.46
C ARG A 20 2.42 18.85 18.06
N ARG A 21 2.13 19.68 17.06
CA ARG A 21 2.03 19.30 15.65
C ARG A 21 3.34 18.68 15.15
N ARG A 22 4.50 19.30 15.42
CA ARG A 22 5.82 18.73 15.08
C ARG A 22 6.07 17.38 15.76
N ARG A 23 5.69 17.21 17.02
CA ARG A 23 5.80 15.91 17.72
C ARG A 23 4.96 14.82 17.05
N SER A 24 3.72 15.15 16.68
CA SER A 24 2.83 14.22 15.96
C SER A 24 3.35 13.82 14.58
N LEU A 25 3.98 14.75 13.86
CA LEU A 25 4.65 14.46 12.59
C LEU A 25 5.85 13.53 12.77
N ARG A 26 6.71 13.80 13.77
CA ARG A 26 7.86 12.94 14.09
C ARG A 26 7.44 11.53 14.52
N ALA A 27 6.31 11.40 15.21
CA ALA A 27 5.79 10.11 15.64
C ALA A 27 5.53 9.15 14.47
N ARG A 28 5.12 9.63 13.29
CA ARG A 28 4.92 8.80 12.08
C ARG A 28 6.17 7.99 11.74
N TYR A 29 7.34 8.63 11.75
CA TYR A 29 8.62 7.99 11.44
C TYR A 29 9.03 6.96 12.49
N ALA A 30 8.75 7.24 13.77
CA ALA A 30 8.97 6.26 14.84
C ALA A 30 8.07 5.02 14.67
N TYR A 31 6.80 5.19 14.31
CA TYR A 31 5.93 4.06 13.96
C TYR A 31 6.39 3.31 12.71
N GLY A 32 6.90 4.03 11.70
CA GLY A 32 7.57 3.45 10.52
C GLY A 32 8.74 2.55 10.90
N LEU A 33 9.61 3.02 11.82
CA LEU A 33 10.74 2.24 12.32
C LEU A 33 10.29 1.03 13.14
N ILE A 34 9.27 1.19 14.00
CA ILE A 34 8.68 0.07 14.75
C ILE A 34 8.12 -0.97 13.78
N PHE A 35 7.39 -0.56 12.74
CA PHE A 35 6.87 -1.46 11.72
C PHE A 35 8.01 -2.21 11.02
N PHE A 36 9.06 -1.52 10.57
CA PHE A 36 10.24 -2.13 9.97
C PHE A 36 10.90 -3.17 10.90
N ALA A 37 11.15 -2.80 12.15
CA ALA A 37 11.74 -3.69 13.16
C ALA A 37 10.85 -4.91 13.46
N THR A 38 9.53 -4.71 13.53
CA THR A 38 8.55 -5.80 13.73
C THR A 38 8.62 -6.81 12.58
N ASN A 39 8.74 -6.32 11.35
CA ASN A 39 8.83 -7.16 10.15
C ASN A 39 10.13 -7.95 10.09
N LEU A 40 11.27 -7.34 10.43
CA LEU A 40 12.55 -8.04 10.55
C LEU A 40 12.53 -9.09 11.66
N LEU A 41 11.96 -8.76 12.82
CA LEU A 41 11.80 -9.69 13.92
C LEU A 41 10.92 -10.88 13.53
N ALA A 42 9.80 -10.62 12.86
CA ALA A 42 8.90 -11.68 12.41
C ALA A 42 9.57 -12.61 11.37
N TRP A 43 10.36 -12.06 10.45
CA TRP A 43 11.20 -12.87 9.56
C TRP A 43 12.18 -13.74 10.35
N PHE A 44 12.90 -13.13 11.30
CA PHE A 44 13.88 -13.84 12.11
C PHE A 44 13.24 -15.00 12.88
N VAL A 45 12.08 -14.77 13.50
CA VAL A 45 11.30 -15.80 14.19
C VAL A 45 10.85 -16.91 13.23
N ARG A 46 10.37 -16.56 12.03
CA ARG A 46 9.94 -17.54 11.02
C ARG A 46 11.07 -18.48 10.58
N ASP A 47 12.25 -17.92 10.28
CA ASP A 47 13.36 -18.69 9.69
C ASP A 47 14.25 -19.39 10.74
N TYR A 48 14.36 -18.82 11.95
CA TYR A 48 15.29 -19.25 13.00
C TYR A 48 14.63 -19.61 14.34
N GLY A 49 13.37 -19.24 14.57
CA GLY A 49 12.67 -19.43 15.85
C GLY A 49 12.64 -20.90 16.30
N ALA A 50 12.38 -21.82 15.37
CA ALA A 50 12.37 -23.26 15.65
C ALA A 50 13.75 -23.83 16.05
N LYS A 51 14.87 -23.13 15.85
CA LYS A 51 16.18 -23.52 16.38
C LYS A 51 16.46 -22.87 17.74
N LEU A 52 16.14 -21.58 17.87
CA LEU A 52 16.37 -20.80 19.08
C LEU A 52 15.53 -21.28 20.27
N LEU A 53 14.27 -21.64 20.00
CA LEU A 53 13.28 -22.00 21.03
C LEU A 53 13.27 -23.49 21.37
N ARG A 54 14.15 -24.31 20.76
CA ARG A 54 14.38 -25.72 21.19
C ARG A 54 14.92 -25.82 22.61
N GLY A 55 15.62 -24.79 23.10
CA GLY A 55 16.11 -24.73 24.48
C GLY A 55 15.00 -24.47 25.51
N LEU A 56 13.85 -23.91 25.10
CA LEU A 56 12.65 -23.82 25.94
C LEU A 56 11.80 -25.07 25.71
N HIS A 57 12.04 -26.11 26.51
CA HIS A 57 11.42 -27.43 26.41
C HIS A 57 9.88 -27.47 26.56
N HIS A 58 9.22 -26.30 26.70
CA HIS A 58 7.79 -26.16 26.85
C HIS A 58 7.33 -24.81 26.28
N VAL A 59 7.12 -24.73 24.96
CA VAL A 59 6.21 -23.73 24.40
C VAL A 59 4.84 -24.43 24.32
N PRO A 60 3.90 -24.15 25.24
CA PRO A 60 2.66 -24.93 25.39
C PRO A 60 1.78 -24.97 24.13
N VAL A 61 2.05 -24.10 23.17
CA VAL A 61 1.30 -23.93 21.92
C VAL A 61 1.83 -24.78 20.77
N CYS A 62 3.13 -25.10 20.75
CA CYS A 62 3.76 -25.84 19.66
C CYS A 62 4.22 -27.21 20.18
N GLY A 63 3.65 -28.29 19.66
CA GLY A 63 4.10 -29.65 19.97
C GLY A 63 5.61 -29.80 19.71
N ALA A 64 6.27 -30.66 20.49
CA ALA A 64 7.72 -30.85 20.39
C ALA A 64 8.15 -31.17 18.95
N GLY A 65 8.87 -30.25 18.31
CA GLY A 65 9.42 -30.42 16.97
C GLY A 65 8.57 -29.89 15.81
N ASP A 66 7.40 -29.28 16.05
CA ASP A 66 6.60 -28.73 14.94
C ASP A 66 7.13 -27.35 14.48
N SER A 67 8.00 -27.37 13.47
CA SER A 67 8.53 -26.18 12.82
C SER A 67 7.45 -25.34 12.11
N LYS A 68 6.29 -25.92 11.79
CA LYS A 68 5.17 -25.22 11.12
C LYS A 68 4.49 -24.23 12.06
N CYS A 69 4.46 -24.52 13.36
CA CYS A 69 3.88 -23.65 14.39
C CYS A 69 4.64 -22.31 14.51
N PHE A 70 5.98 -22.33 14.50
CA PHE A 70 6.80 -21.11 14.53
C PHE A 70 6.72 -20.30 13.23
N GLN A 71 6.51 -20.95 12.09
CA GLN A 71 6.30 -20.28 10.80
C GLN A 71 4.97 -19.51 10.78
N SER A 72 3.92 -20.06 11.40
CA SER A 72 2.59 -19.42 11.51
C SER A 72 2.48 -18.43 12.68
N GLY A 73 3.26 -18.61 13.76
CA GLY A 73 3.21 -17.75 14.95
C GLY A 73 3.63 -16.29 14.73
N GLY A 74 4.41 -16.01 13.67
CA GLY A 74 4.80 -14.64 13.30
C GLY A 74 3.70 -13.80 12.62
N VAL A 75 2.50 -14.38 12.43
CA VAL A 75 1.37 -13.76 11.72
C VAL A 75 0.60 -12.80 12.62
N LEU A 76 0.40 -13.13 13.91
CA LEU A 76 -0.38 -12.32 14.83
C LEU A 76 0.39 -11.04 15.23
N ARG A 77 -0.11 -9.89 14.81
CA ARG A 77 0.55 -8.58 14.98
C ARG A 77 -0.44 -7.52 15.45
N ILE A 78 -0.65 -7.47 16.76
CA ILE A 78 -1.74 -6.67 17.35
C ILE A 78 -1.35 -5.22 17.69
N PHE A 79 -0.06 -4.86 17.67
CA PHE A 79 0.40 -3.53 18.11
C PHE A 79 -0.32 -2.39 17.39
N PHE A 80 -0.39 -2.44 16.06
CA PHE A 80 -1.05 -1.39 15.27
C PHE A 80 -2.58 -1.41 15.40
N TRP A 81 -3.18 -2.56 15.71
CA TRP A 81 -4.61 -2.65 16.06
C TRP A 81 -4.91 -1.95 17.40
N VAL A 82 -4.05 -2.14 18.41
CA VAL A 82 -4.16 -1.45 19.70
C VAL A 82 -3.99 0.06 19.50
N MET A 83 -3.01 0.47 18.69
CA MET A 83 -2.82 1.89 18.37
C MET A 83 -4.03 2.47 17.64
N PHE A 84 -4.56 1.77 16.63
CA PHE A 84 -5.79 2.17 15.94
C PHE A 84 -6.94 2.40 16.90
N ALA A 85 -7.25 1.42 17.77
CA ALA A 85 -8.36 1.49 18.71
C ALA A 85 -8.19 2.64 19.72
N THR A 86 -6.97 2.85 20.24
CA THR A 86 -6.70 3.85 21.27
C THR A 86 -6.66 5.29 20.72
N THR A 87 -6.29 5.48 19.46
CA THR A 87 -6.26 6.80 18.80
C THR A 87 -7.50 7.11 17.98
N PHE A 88 -8.48 6.19 17.92
CA PHE A 88 -9.65 6.32 17.06
C PHE A 88 -10.46 7.60 17.33
N GLY A 89 -10.70 8.41 16.31
CA GLY A 89 -11.54 9.62 16.42
C GLY A 89 -10.85 10.80 17.11
N THR A 90 -9.51 10.82 17.13
CA THR A 90 -8.75 11.99 17.61
C THR A 90 -8.85 13.11 16.58
N ARG A 91 -9.33 14.29 16.97
CA ARG A 91 -9.48 15.43 16.05
C ARG A 91 -8.59 16.60 16.40
N LYS A 92 -8.38 16.86 17.70
CA LYS A 92 -7.65 18.04 18.19
C LYS A 92 -6.30 17.72 18.82
N LEU A 93 -5.35 18.65 18.71
CA LEU A 93 -4.00 18.52 19.26
C LEU A 93 -3.94 18.55 20.80
N HIS A 94 -4.94 19.10 21.48
CA HIS A 94 -4.98 19.17 22.94
C HIS A 94 -5.58 17.92 23.60
N GLU A 95 -6.18 17.01 22.82
CA GLU A 95 -6.77 15.78 23.35
C GLU A 95 -5.72 14.85 23.96
N VAL A 96 -6.12 14.12 25.01
CA VAL A 96 -5.28 13.11 25.67
C VAL A 96 -4.80 12.04 24.67
N ARG A 97 -5.64 11.70 23.70
CA ARG A 97 -5.32 10.75 22.63
C ARG A 97 -4.17 11.21 21.74
N ASN A 98 -4.00 12.51 21.49
CA ASN A 98 -2.82 13.03 20.80
C ASN A 98 -1.54 12.88 21.65
N SER A 99 -1.64 13.11 22.96
CA SER A 99 -0.52 12.88 23.88
C SER A 99 -0.11 11.41 23.91
N TRP A 100 -1.10 10.50 23.94
CA TRP A 100 -0.88 9.07 23.75
C TRP A 100 -0.21 8.79 22.40
N HIS A 101 -0.76 9.25 21.27
CA HIS A 101 -0.22 8.99 19.94
C HIS A 101 1.19 9.54 19.71
N SER A 102 1.48 10.75 20.17
CA SER A 102 2.71 11.47 19.87
C SER A 102 3.80 11.31 20.94
N GLY A 103 3.43 10.81 22.14
CA GLY A 103 4.28 10.71 23.32
C GLY A 103 4.22 9.33 23.97
N CYS A 104 4.32 9.30 25.31
CA CYS A 104 4.20 8.09 26.16
C CYS A 104 4.96 6.85 25.63
N TRP A 105 6.16 7.04 25.08
CA TRP A 105 6.91 5.97 24.40
C TRP A 105 7.24 4.78 25.29
N ILE A 106 7.53 5.00 26.57
CA ILE A 106 7.81 3.92 27.54
C ILE A 106 6.63 2.94 27.60
N LEU A 107 5.40 3.45 27.78
CA LEU A 107 4.21 2.61 27.85
C LEU A 107 3.94 1.91 26.51
N LYS A 108 4.19 2.57 25.37
CA LYS A 108 4.07 1.92 24.06
C LYS A 108 5.08 0.82 23.84
N PHE A 109 6.33 0.99 24.28
CA PHE A 109 7.33 -0.08 24.19
C PHE A 109 6.94 -1.28 25.04
N LEU A 110 6.31 -1.07 26.20
CA LEU A 110 5.72 -2.16 26.99
C LEU A 110 4.59 -2.86 26.22
N VAL A 111 3.63 -2.11 25.66
CA VAL A 111 2.55 -2.68 24.82
C VAL A 111 3.12 -3.43 23.62
N TYR A 112 4.16 -2.90 22.98
CA TYR A 112 4.86 -3.55 21.87
C TYR A 112 5.54 -4.85 22.30
N ALA A 113 6.28 -4.86 23.40
CA ALA A 113 6.92 -6.06 23.94
C ALA A 113 5.90 -7.15 24.27
N VAL A 114 4.79 -6.78 24.92
CA VAL A 114 3.67 -7.70 25.19
C VAL A 114 3.09 -8.25 23.89
N SER A 115 2.91 -7.41 22.87
CA SER A 115 2.39 -7.84 21.56
C SER A 115 3.28 -8.84 20.83
N ILE A 116 4.60 -8.81 21.06
CA ILE A 116 5.55 -9.80 20.51
C ILE A 116 5.43 -11.14 21.23
N ILE A 117 5.12 -11.14 22.52
CA ILE A 117 5.08 -12.36 23.35
C ILE A 117 3.76 -13.11 23.16
N ILE A 118 2.64 -12.40 22.99
CA ILE A 118 1.29 -12.96 22.88
C ILE A 118 1.18 -14.14 21.89
N PRO A 119 1.72 -14.08 20.66
CA PRO A 119 1.61 -15.19 19.70
C PRO A 119 2.21 -16.51 20.18
N PHE A 120 3.14 -16.48 21.15
CA PHE A 120 3.76 -17.69 21.71
C PHE A 120 2.97 -18.30 22.88
N ILE A 121 1.95 -17.60 23.38
CA ILE A 121 1.08 -18.03 24.49
C ILE A 121 -0.28 -18.48 23.97
N VAL A 122 -0.74 -17.88 22.87
CA VAL A 122 -2.07 -18.10 22.30
C VAL A 122 -2.16 -19.47 21.57
N PRO A 123 -3.18 -20.30 21.83
CA PRO A 123 -3.37 -21.58 21.13
C PRO A 123 -3.43 -21.46 19.61
N ASN A 124 -2.93 -22.49 18.90
CA ASN A 124 -2.79 -22.50 17.44
C ASN A 124 -4.12 -22.24 16.68
N ILE A 125 -5.27 -22.64 17.25
CA ILE A 125 -6.59 -22.40 16.65
C ILE A 125 -6.88 -20.90 16.43
N PHE A 126 -6.47 -20.04 17.38
CA PHE A 126 -6.66 -18.60 17.25
C PHE A 126 -5.68 -17.98 16.25
N ILE A 127 -4.47 -18.55 16.12
CA ILE A 127 -3.48 -18.12 15.12
C ILE A 127 -3.99 -18.44 13.71
N GLN A 128 -4.58 -19.61 13.51
CA GLN A 128 -5.20 -19.99 12.23
C GLN A 128 -6.41 -19.09 11.91
N LEU A 129 -7.30 -18.85 12.87
CA LEU A 129 -8.44 -17.94 12.70
C LEU A 129 -7.97 -16.53 12.34
N TYR A 130 -6.97 -16.01 13.05
CA TYR A 130 -6.37 -14.72 12.72
C TYR A 130 -5.71 -14.73 11.34
N GLY A 131 -5.10 -15.85 10.92
CA GLY A 131 -4.55 -16.02 9.58
C GLY A 131 -5.58 -15.83 8.47
N GLU A 132 -6.78 -16.36 8.64
CA GLU A 132 -7.90 -16.15 7.72
C GLU A 132 -8.35 -14.68 7.68
N ILE A 133 -8.46 -14.05 8.85
CA ILE A 133 -8.76 -12.60 8.98
C ILE A 133 -7.66 -11.77 8.30
N ALA A 134 -6.40 -12.14 8.50
CA ALA A 134 -5.25 -11.47 7.92
C ALA A 134 -5.22 -11.62 6.40
N ARG A 135 -5.73 -12.72 5.83
CA ARG A 135 -5.90 -12.86 4.37
C ARG A 135 -6.89 -11.82 3.82
N MET A 136 -8.01 -11.60 4.51
CA MET A 136 -8.95 -10.54 4.12
C MET A 136 -8.33 -9.15 4.31
N GLY A 137 -7.68 -8.89 5.45
CA GLY A 137 -7.00 -7.63 5.73
C GLY A 137 -5.87 -7.31 4.74
N ALA A 138 -5.16 -8.32 4.27
CA ALA A 138 -4.16 -8.21 3.21
C ALA A 138 -4.78 -7.76 1.87
N GLY A 139 -5.95 -8.30 1.52
CA GLY A 139 -6.71 -7.84 0.35
C GLY A 139 -7.15 -6.38 0.47
N ILE A 140 -7.65 -5.98 1.65
CA ILE A 140 -8.00 -4.58 1.94
C ILE A 140 -6.77 -3.68 1.82
N PHE A 141 -5.62 -4.10 2.34
CA PHE A 141 -4.37 -3.35 2.23
C PHE A 141 -3.97 -3.10 0.77
N LEU A 142 -4.07 -4.10 -0.10
CA LEU A 142 -3.78 -3.94 -1.52
C LEU A 142 -4.68 -2.89 -2.20
N ILE A 143 -5.97 -2.86 -1.84
CA ILE A 143 -6.90 -1.82 -2.31
C ILE A 143 -6.51 -0.44 -1.79
N LEU A 144 -6.18 -0.30 -0.50
CA LEU A 144 -5.72 0.96 0.07
C LEU A 144 -4.43 1.44 -0.59
N GLN A 145 -3.47 0.54 -0.80
CA GLN A 145 -2.22 0.83 -1.50
C GLN A 145 -2.48 1.29 -2.93
N LEU A 146 -3.45 0.69 -3.63
CA LEU A 146 -3.83 1.08 -4.98
C LEU A 146 -4.49 2.46 -5.04
N ILE A 147 -5.38 2.79 -4.10
CA ILE A 147 -5.98 4.13 -3.99
C ILE A 147 -4.88 5.17 -3.77
N SER A 148 -3.95 4.88 -2.85
CA SER A 148 -2.82 5.77 -2.57
C SER A 148 -1.90 5.94 -3.78
N MET A 149 -1.60 4.85 -4.50
CA MET A 149 -0.82 4.91 -5.74
C MET A 149 -1.52 5.73 -6.82
N SER A 150 -2.85 5.59 -6.96
CA SER A 150 -3.63 6.38 -7.91
C SER A 150 -3.61 7.88 -7.59
N HIS A 151 -3.71 8.23 -6.30
CA HIS A 151 -3.58 9.61 -5.84
C HIS A 151 -2.17 10.15 -6.10
N PHE A 152 -1.13 9.38 -5.84
CA PHE A 152 0.26 9.73 -6.17
C PHE A 152 0.46 9.97 -7.67
N ILE A 153 -0.05 9.07 -8.53
CA ILE A 153 0.00 9.25 -9.99
C ILE A 153 -0.70 10.55 -10.40
N SER A 154 -1.86 10.86 -9.82
CA SER A 154 -2.57 12.11 -10.09
C SER A 154 -1.77 13.33 -9.65
N TRP A 155 -1.10 13.26 -8.51
CA TRP A 155 -0.23 14.32 -8.00
C TRP A 155 0.96 14.54 -8.94
N CYS A 156 1.60 13.47 -9.40
CA CYS A 156 2.66 13.50 -10.42
C CYS A 156 2.18 14.18 -11.70
N ASN A 157 1.00 13.79 -12.18
CA ASN A 157 0.40 14.36 -13.39
C ASN A 157 0.18 15.88 -13.25
N LYS A 158 -0.49 16.32 -12.18
CA LYS A 158 -0.76 17.74 -11.91
C LYS A 158 0.52 18.55 -11.71
N ARG A 159 1.54 17.95 -11.10
CA ARG A 159 2.82 18.63 -10.79
C ARG A 159 3.68 18.83 -12.04
N TRP A 160 3.70 17.86 -12.94
CA TRP A 160 4.62 17.84 -14.10
C TRP A 160 3.93 18.11 -15.44
N MET A 161 2.60 18.08 -15.50
CA MET A 161 1.79 18.59 -16.62
C MET A 161 0.74 19.58 -16.09
N PRO A 162 1.14 20.81 -15.73
CA PRO A 162 0.21 21.87 -15.35
C PRO A 162 -0.61 22.35 -16.55
N ASP A 163 -1.78 22.93 -16.28
CA ASP A 163 -2.72 23.41 -17.30
C ASP A 163 -2.08 24.40 -18.29
N SER A 164 -2.55 24.37 -19.54
CA SER A 164 -2.01 25.17 -20.65
C SER A 164 -2.08 26.69 -20.46
N GLN A 165 -2.77 27.19 -19.44
CA GLN A 165 -2.80 28.62 -19.06
C GLN A 165 -1.58 29.05 -18.23
N SER A 166 -0.78 28.11 -17.72
CA SER A 166 0.50 28.39 -17.08
C SER A 166 1.59 28.55 -18.14
N ASN A 167 2.37 29.63 -18.10
CA ASN A 167 3.56 29.83 -18.96
C ASN A 167 4.69 28.79 -18.73
N GLN A 168 4.46 27.75 -17.92
CA GLN A 168 5.37 26.63 -17.77
C GLN A 168 5.11 25.57 -18.84
N CYS A 169 6.15 25.31 -19.64
CA CYS A 169 6.09 24.39 -20.76
C CYS A 169 5.92 22.94 -20.25
N GLY A 170 4.80 22.29 -20.59
CA GLY A 170 4.50 20.87 -20.33
C GLY A 170 5.45 19.87 -21.02
N LEU A 171 6.53 20.35 -21.63
CA LEU A 171 7.56 19.56 -22.31
C LEU A 171 8.22 18.54 -21.36
N PHE A 172 8.44 18.89 -20.10
CA PHE A 172 9.01 17.98 -19.10
C PHE A 172 8.08 16.80 -18.80
N GLY A 173 6.79 17.06 -18.63
CA GLY A 173 5.79 16.01 -18.42
C GLY A 173 5.62 15.10 -19.64
N LEU A 174 5.66 15.66 -20.85
CA LEU A 174 5.64 14.88 -22.09
C LEU A 174 6.88 13.99 -22.23
N PHE A 175 8.07 14.53 -21.94
CA PHE A 175 9.32 13.76 -21.93
C PHE A 175 9.26 12.60 -20.93
N LEU A 176 8.81 12.85 -19.70
CA LEU A 176 8.66 11.82 -18.66
C LEU A 176 7.62 10.76 -19.05
N SER A 177 6.53 11.18 -19.72
CA SER A 177 5.52 10.27 -20.24
C SER A 177 6.11 9.34 -21.30
N THR A 178 6.86 9.87 -22.26
CA THR A 178 7.50 9.09 -23.31
C THR A 178 8.46 8.07 -22.73
N ILE A 179 9.31 8.47 -21.77
CA ILE A 179 10.21 7.55 -21.05
C ILE A 179 9.41 6.44 -20.34
N SER A 180 8.31 6.80 -19.69
CA SER A 180 7.50 5.83 -18.94
C SER A 180 6.88 4.76 -19.85
N PHE A 181 6.42 5.14 -21.04
CA PHE A 181 5.93 4.17 -22.03
C PHE A 181 7.05 3.31 -22.61
N ILE A 182 8.18 3.90 -22.98
CA ILE A 182 9.35 3.14 -23.47
C ILE A 182 9.77 2.11 -22.43
N ALA A 183 9.88 2.50 -21.15
CA ALA A 183 10.24 1.60 -20.07
C ALA A 183 9.16 0.52 -19.82
N SER A 184 7.87 0.83 -19.99
CA SER A 184 6.79 -0.16 -19.88
C SER A 184 6.88 -1.23 -20.96
N PHE A 185 7.06 -0.83 -22.23
CA PHE A 185 7.20 -1.78 -23.35
C PHE A 185 8.51 -2.57 -23.28
N ALA A 186 9.61 -1.93 -22.88
CA ALA A 186 10.87 -2.61 -22.63
C ALA A 186 10.74 -3.64 -21.49
N GLY A 187 10.03 -3.29 -20.41
CA GLY A 187 9.71 -4.21 -19.32
C GLY A 187 8.92 -5.43 -19.80
N ILE A 188 7.89 -5.24 -20.62
CA ILE A 188 7.12 -6.33 -21.24
C ILE A 188 8.03 -7.23 -22.09
N ALA A 189 8.91 -6.66 -22.92
CA ALA A 189 9.85 -7.43 -23.73
C ALA A 189 10.82 -8.25 -22.87
N VAL A 190 11.35 -7.65 -21.79
CA VAL A 190 12.20 -8.35 -20.82
C VAL A 190 11.41 -9.50 -20.17
N LEU A 191 10.15 -9.30 -19.78
CA LEU A 191 9.33 -10.37 -19.21
C LEU A 191 9.16 -11.55 -20.16
N TYR A 192 8.96 -11.33 -21.46
CA TYR A 192 8.92 -12.41 -22.44
C TYR A 192 10.23 -13.20 -22.49
N VAL A 193 11.37 -12.51 -22.53
CA VAL A 193 12.69 -13.16 -22.57
C VAL A 193 12.96 -13.97 -21.29
N LEU A 194 12.54 -13.46 -20.13
CA LEU A 194 12.78 -14.09 -18.84
C LEU A 194 11.83 -15.25 -18.52
N TYR A 195 10.55 -15.12 -18.86
CA TYR A 195 9.49 -16.02 -18.37
C TYR A 195 8.80 -16.84 -19.47
N VAL A 196 9.23 -16.69 -20.74
CA VAL A 196 8.71 -17.46 -21.88
C VAL A 196 9.85 -18.05 -22.72
N PRO A 197 10.59 -19.05 -22.20
CA PRO A 197 11.63 -19.73 -22.97
C PRO A 197 11.07 -20.63 -24.09
N ASN A 198 9.85 -21.15 -23.91
CA ASN A 198 9.19 -22.07 -24.84
C ASN A 198 7.71 -21.68 -25.03
N SER A 199 7.12 -22.08 -26.16
CA SER A 199 5.69 -21.85 -26.45
C SER A 199 4.72 -22.61 -25.53
N SER A 200 5.21 -23.60 -24.78
CA SER A 200 4.41 -24.34 -23.80
C SER A 200 4.07 -23.53 -22.55
N CYS A 201 4.66 -22.36 -22.35
CA CYS A 201 4.43 -21.49 -21.18
C CYS A 201 3.16 -20.64 -21.32
N ALA A 202 2.02 -21.29 -21.57
CA ALA A 202 0.75 -20.63 -21.90
C ALA A 202 0.28 -19.63 -20.83
N PHE A 203 0.46 -19.96 -19.54
CA PHE A 203 0.09 -19.08 -18.43
C PHE A 203 0.89 -17.77 -18.42
N ASN A 204 2.22 -17.86 -18.60
CA ASN A 204 3.10 -16.68 -18.62
C ASN A 204 2.85 -15.85 -19.89
N ILE A 205 2.66 -16.50 -21.05
CA ILE A 205 2.28 -15.85 -22.31
C ILE A 205 0.96 -15.07 -22.13
N PHE A 206 -0.08 -15.72 -21.58
CA PHE A 206 -1.36 -15.07 -21.34
C PHE A 206 -1.22 -13.86 -20.40
N THR A 207 -0.52 -14.03 -19.28
CA THR A 207 -0.37 -12.95 -18.30
C THR A 207 0.35 -11.75 -18.90
N ILE A 208 1.48 -11.96 -19.59
CA ILE A 208 2.27 -10.86 -20.20
C ILE A 208 1.52 -10.22 -21.39
N THR A 209 0.87 -11.01 -22.26
CA THR A 209 0.04 -10.44 -23.35
C THR A 209 -1.12 -9.61 -22.81
N TRP A 210 -1.75 -10.06 -21.72
CA TRP A 210 -2.83 -9.33 -21.08
C TRP A 210 -2.35 -8.02 -20.47
N THR A 211 -1.22 -8.00 -19.75
CA THR A 211 -0.59 -6.77 -19.26
C THR A 211 -0.31 -5.78 -20.39
N ALA A 212 0.25 -6.25 -21.52
CA ALA A 212 0.48 -5.40 -22.69
C ALA A 212 -0.83 -4.81 -23.26
N THR A 213 -1.90 -5.61 -23.27
CA THR A 213 -3.24 -5.17 -23.67
C THR A 213 -3.78 -4.10 -22.71
N LEU A 214 -3.64 -4.28 -21.40
CA LEU A 214 -4.04 -3.29 -20.39
C LEU A 214 -3.27 -1.98 -20.55
N VAL A 215 -1.95 -2.01 -20.78
CA VAL A 215 -1.15 -0.80 -21.08
C VAL A 215 -1.71 -0.07 -22.30
N ALA A 216 -1.96 -0.80 -23.39
CA ALA A 216 -2.48 -0.22 -24.63
C ALA A 216 -3.88 0.39 -24.44
N VAL A 217 -4.77 -0.29 -23.72
CA VAL A 217 -6.12 0.21 -23.39
C VAL A 217 -6.04 1.48 -22.55
N MET A 218 -5.22 1.50 -21.49
CA MET A 218 -5.05 2.70 -20.66
C MET A 218 -4.51 3.87 -21.47
N MET A 219 -3.54 3.64 -22.35
CA MET A 219 -3.02 4.68 -23.26
C MET A 219 -4.11 5.21 -24.20
N ALA A 220 -4.90 4.32 -24.81
CA ALA A 220 -5.96 4.72 -25.73
C ALA A 220 -7.07 5.52 -25.03
N VAL A 221 -7.48 5.12 -23.82
CA VAL A 221 -8.49 5.83 -23.02
C VAL A 221 -7.99 7.21 -22.61
N SER A 222 -6.73 7.34 -22.18
CA SER A 222 -6.15 8.64 -21.81
C SER A 222 -6.04 9.62 -22.96
N LEU A 223 -5.83 9.13 -24.19
CA LEU A 223 -5.79 9.95 -25.41
C LEU A 223 -7.19 10.33 -25.93
N HIS A 224 -8.25 9.69 -25.43
CA HIS A 224 -9.59 9.95 -25.92
C HIS A 224 -10.00 11.40 -25.63
N SER A 225 -10.53 12.09 -26.65
CA SER A 225 -10.81 13.53 -26.64
C SER A 225 -11.74 13.99 -25.51
N LYS A 226 -12.61 13.10 -25.02
CA LYS A 226 -13.52 13.41 -23.89
C LYS A 226 -12.89 13.29 -22.50
N VAL A 227 -11.77 12.56 -22.38
CA VAL A 227 -11.06 12.33 -21.10
C VAL A 227 -9.95 13.37 -20.95
N ASN A 228 -9.05 13.42 -21.92
CA ASN A 228 -7.92 14.38 -22.00
C ASN A 228 -7.13 14.55 -20.69
N GLU A 229 -6.89 13.45 -19.94
CA GLU A 229 -6.21 13.47 -18.62
C GLU A 229 -4.67 13.58 -18.72
N GLY A 230 -4.13 13.67 -19.94
CA GLY A 230 -2.70 13.76 -20.21
C GLY A 230 -1.99 12.40 -20.11
N LEU A 231 -0.96 12.20 -20.94
CA LEU A 231 -0.35 10.87 -21.14
C LEU A 231 0.53 10.38 -19.96
N LEU A 232 1.07 11.30 -19.15
CA LEU A 232 2.00 10.98 -18.08
C LEU A 232 1.38 10.04 -17.03
N SER A 233 0.13 10.30 -16.66
CA SER A 233 -0.62 9.46 -15.74
C SER A 233 -0.70 8.00 -16.22
N SER A 234 -1.04 7.79 -17.49
CA SER A 234 -1.14 6.44 -18.08
C SER A 234 0.23 5.78 -18.25
N GLY A 235 1.28 6.55 -18.52
CA GLY A 235 2.64 6.02 -18.62
C GLY A 235 3.15 5.50 -17.27
N ILE A 236 2.97 6.26 -16.19
CA ILE A 236 3.35 5.83 -14.83
C ILE A 236 2.50 4.63 -14.38
N MET A 237 1.19 4.64 -14.70
CA MET A 237 0.32 3.49 -14.42
C MET A 237 0.76 2.24 -15.21
N GLY A 238 1.18 2.40 -16.46
CA GLY A 238 1.76 1.34 -17.29
C GLY A 238 2.97 0.68 -16.62
N LEU A 239 3.90 1.49 -16.09
CA LEU A 239 5.05 0.97 -15.34
C LEU A 239 4.62 0.17 -14.11
N TYR A 240 3.62 0.67 -13.39
CA TYR A 240 3.12 0.00 -12.19
C TYR A 240 2.49 -1.36 -12.52
N ILE A 241 1.66 -1.48 -13.56
CA ILE A 241 1.07 -2.78 -13.92
C ILE A 241 2.11 -3.76 -14.47
N VAL A 242 3.13 -3.28 -15.20
CA VAL A 242 4.25 -4.12 -15.64
C VAL A 242 5.05 -4.63 -14.43
N PHE A 243 5.25 -3.79 -13.41
CA PHE A 243 5.86 -4.20 -12.15
C PHE A 243 5.01 -5.25 -11.41
N LEU A 244 3.68 -5.10 -11.38
CA LEU A 244 2.79 -6.09 -10.76
C LEU A 244 2.82 -7.43 -11.50
N CYS A 245 2.83 -7.41 -12.84
CA CYS A 245 3.00 -8.60 -13.66
C CYS A 245 4.35 -9.28 -13.38
N TRP A 246 5.45 -8.52 -13.35
CA TRP A 246 6.77 -9.05 -12.98
C TRP A 246 6.75 -9.69 -11.59
N SER A 247 6.13 -9.02 -10.62
CA SER A 247 6.01 -9.51 -9.26
C SER A 247 5.19 -10.80 -9.17
N ALA A 248 4.14 -10.94 -9.98
CA ALA A 248 3.32 -12.15 -10.06
C ALA A 248 4.08 -13.35 -10.64
N LEU A 249 4.78 -13.13 -11.76
CA LEU A 249 5.61 -14.16 -12.41
C LEU A 249 6.79 -14.57 -11.52
N HIS A 250 7.38 -13.65 -10.77
CA HIS A 250 8.44 -13.97 -9.81
C HIS A 250 7.94 -14.83 -8.63
N SER A 251 6.66 -14.73 -8.29
CA SER A 251 5.99 -15.54 -7.27
C SER A 251 5.61 -16.94 -7.77
N GLU A 252 5.69 -17.21 -9.08
CA GLU A 252 5.40 -18.53 -9.65
C GLU A 252 6.33 -19.59 -9.03
N PRO A 253 5.80 -20.72 -8.56
CA PRO A 253 6.65 -21.78 -8.01
C PRO A 253 7.58 -22.33 -9.08
N GLN A 254 8.88 -22.39 -8.78
CA GLN A 254 9.93 -22.80 -9.72
C GLN A 254 9.89 -24.31 -10.01
N THR A 255 8.91 -24.75 -10.79
CA THR A 255 8.81 -26.12 -11.33
C THR A 255 9.71 -26.34 -12.56
N GLY A 256 10.51 -25.34 -12.92
CA GLY A 256 11.62 -25.45 -13.87
C GLY A 256 11.26 -25.35 -15.36
N LYS A 257 10.01 -25.05 -15.73
CA LYS A 257 9.57 -25.08 -17.13
C LYS A 257 9.52 -23.70 -17.83
N CYS A 258 9.26 -22.63 -17.09
CA CYS A 258 8.91 -21.32 -17.66
C CYS A 258 9.69 -20.14 -17.07
N HIS A 259 10.89 -20.39 -16.56
CA HIS A 259 11.79 -19.34 -16.06
C HIS A 259 13.20 -19.54 -16.61
N THR A 260 13.70 -18.56 -17.35
CA THR A 260 15.07 -18.52 -17.85
C THR A 260 15.99 -18.03 -16.73
N ARG A 261 16.88 -18.90 -16.23
CA ARG A 261 18.01 -18.42 -15.42
C ARG A 261 18.96 -17.67 -16.36
N LEU A 262 18.92 -16.33 -16.36
CA LEU A 262 19.99 -15.58 -17.03
C LEU A 262 21.32 -15.90 -16.37
N ILE A 263 22.32 -16.19 -17.20
CA ILE A 263 23.71 -16.57 -16.86
C ILE A 263 24.49 -15.35 -16.30
N PHE A 264 23.84 -14.49 -15.51
CA PHE A 264 24.48 -13.40 -14.76
C PHE A 264 24.46 -13.62 -13.25
N ALA A 265 23.82 -14.68 -12.77
CA ALA A 265 23.92 -15.09 -11.39
C ALA A 265 25.11 -16.05 -11.24
N ASN A 266 26.27 -15.51 -10.86
CA ASN A 266 27.18 -16.29 -10.02
C ASN A 266 26.32 -16.77 -8.84
N ASP A 267 26.16 -18.08 -8.69
CA ASP A 267 25.34 -18.75 -7.66
C ASP A 267 25.84 -18.36 -6.26
N GLY A 268 25.41 -17.19 -5.80
CA GLY A 268 25.66 -16.69 -4.47
C GLY A 268 24.33 -16.63 -3.72
N ASP A 269 24.23 -17.38 -2.62
CA ASP A 269 23.17 -17.22 -1.62
C ASP A 269 22.93 -15.74 -1.26
N TRP A 270 23.98 -14.92 -1.35
CA TRP A 270 23.98 -13.47 -1.18
C TRP A 270 22.99 -12.72 -2.08
N ALA A 271 22.80 -13.11 -3.34
CA ALA A 271 21.84 -12.43 -4.23
C ALA A 271 20.39 -12.65 -3.76
N THR A 272 20.08 -13.85 -3.26
CA THR A 272 18.76 -14.18 -2.68
C THR A 272 18.54 -13.43 -1.37
N ILE A 273 19.58 -13.30 -0.54
CA ILE A 273 19.52 -12.51 0.69
C ILE A 273 19.25 -11.02 0.38
N VAL A 274 19.98 -10.46 -0.59
CA VAL A 274 19.83 -9.06 -1.00
C VAL A 274 18.44 -8.81 -1.58
N SER A 275 17.95 -9.67 -2.48
CA SER A 275 16.60 -9.50 -3.06
C SER A 275 15.50 -9.61 -2.01
N PHE A 276 15.65 -10.50 -1.03
CA PHE A 276 14.74 -10.63 0.10
C PHE A 276 14.70 -9.37 0.97
N ILE A 277 15.86 -8.79 1.32
CA ILE A 277 15.91 -7.54 2.11
C ILE A 277 15.31 -6.37 1.31
N ILE A 278 15.62 -6.27 0.01
CA ILE A 278 15.02 -5.26 -0.86
C ILE A 278 13.50 -5.39 -0.89
N ALA A 279 12.96 -6.61 -0.98
CA ALA A 279 11.53 -6.85 -0.95
C ALA A 279 10.90 -6.37 0.37
N ILE A 280 11.50 -6.71 1.52
CA ILE A 280 11.06 -6.22 2.85
C ILE A 280 11.03 -4.68 2.88
N CYS A 281 12.11 -4.04 2.46
CA CYS A 281 12.22 -2.59 2.43
C CYS A 281 11.16 -1.97 1.51
N ALA A 282 10.93 -2.55 0.33
CA ALA A 282 9.93 -2.06 -0.63
C ALA A 282 8.51 -2.12 -0.06
N ILE A 283 8.12 -3.23 0.59
CA ILE A 283 6.79 -3.38 1.18
C ILE A 283 6.61 -2.45 2.40
N VAL A 284 7.65 -2.28 3.21
CA VAL A 284 7.64 -1.35 4.35
C VAL A 284 7.48 0.09 3.86
N MET A 285 8.22 0.48 2.82
CA MET A 285 8.09 1.80 2.19
C MET A 285 6.71 1.99 1.57
N ALA A 286 6.16 0.98 0.90
CA ALA A 286 4.80 1.03 0.38
C ALA A 286 3.77 1.25 1.51
N THR A 287 3.86 0.48 2.59
CA THR A 287 2.97 0.62 3.77
C THR A 287 3.10 2.01 4.40
N PHE A 288 4.33 2.48 4.59
CA PHE A 288 4.58 3.81 5.14
C PHE A 288 4.01 4.91 4.24
N SER A 289 4.23 4.82 2.93
CA SER A 289 3.70 5.76 1.93
C SER A 289 2.17 5.79 1.94
N THR A 290 1.52 4.63 1.94
CA THR A 290 0.05 4.54 2.04
C THR A 290 -0.45 5.11 3.37
N GLY A 291 0.27 4.87 4.47
CA GLY A 291 -0.13 5.38 5.78
C GLY A 291 -0.02 6.90 5.91
N ILE A 292 0.98 7.53 5.27
CA ILE A 292 1.11 9.00 5.28
C ILE A 292 0.14 9.70 4.33
N ASP A 293 -0.33 9.01 3.29
CA ASP A 293 -1.30 9.51 2.30
C ASP A 293 -2.73 9.50 2.84
N THR A 294 -2.92 9.91 4.10
CA THR A 294 -4.24 9.93 4.76
C THR A 294 -5.30 10.75 4.01
N ARG A 295 -4.89 11.72 3.19
CA ARG A 295 -5.79 12.58 2.43
C ARG A 295 -6.54 11.84 1.34
N SER A 296 -5.96 10.80 0.73
CA SER A 296 -6.65 10.02 -0.30
C SER A 296 -7.83 9.21 0.25
N PHE A 297 -7.90 9.06 1.58
CA PHE A 297 -8.95 8.33 2.29
C PHE A 297 -9.91 9.24 3.08
N GLN A 298 -9.63 10.55 3.14
CA GLN A 298 -10.47 11.51 3.84
C GLN A 298 -11.55 12.06 2.90
N PHE A 299 -12.81 11.91 3.30
CA PHE A 299 -13.96 12.53 2.61
C PHE A 299 -14.27 13.96 3.08
N ARG A 300 -13.42 14.54 3.94
CA ARG A 300 -13.62 15.88 4.52
C ARG A 300 -12.90 16.92 3.66
N ASN A 301 -13.58 18.03 3.36
CA ASN A 301 -13.00 19.13 2.59
C ASN A 301 -11.83 19.78 3.37
N ASP A 302 -10.70 19.97 2.68
CA ASP A 302 -9.45 20.52 3.25
C ASP A 302 -9.61 21.98 3.73
N GLU A 303 -10.65 22.70 3.27
CA GLU A 303 -10.94 24.10 3.63
C GLU A 303 -11.34 24.29 5.11
N ASP A 304 -11.73 23.21 5.81
CA ASP A 304 -12.20 23.25 7.20
C ASP A 304 -11.12 22.86 8.24
N GLN A 305 -9.83 22.79 7.89
CA GLN A 305 -8.77 22.41 8.84
C GLN A 305 -8.31 23.60 9.68
N LEU A 306 -8.56 23.53 10.99
CA LEU A 306 -8.12 24.54 11.95
C LEU A 306 -6.67 24.29 12.41
N GLU A 307 -6.00 25.32 12.93
CA GLU A 307 -4.61 25.19 13.41
C GLU A 307 -4.47 24.18 14.56
N ASP A 308 -5.51 24.07 15.40
CA ASP A 308 -5.60 23.15 16.53
C ASP A 308 -5.97 21.70 16.13
N ASP A 309 -6.31 21.46 14.86
CA ASP A 309 -6.57 20.12 14.33
C ASP A 309 -5.27 19.28 14.22
N VAL A 310 -5.43 17.97 14.36
CA VAL A 310 -4.32 17.03 14.13
C VAL A 310 -3.87 17.06 12.66
N PRO A 311 -2.55 16.94 12.36
CA PRO A 311 -2.01 17.14 11.01
C PRO A 311 -2.33 16.01 10.00
N TYR A 312 -3.06 14.98 10.43
CA TYR A 312 -3.47 13.79 9.69
C TYR A 312 -4.40 12.96 10.57
N SER A 313 -5.24 12.14 9.95
CA SER A 313 -6.05 11.15 10.67
C SER A 313 -5.18 10.04 11.26
N TYR A 314 -5.18 9.92 12.59
CA TYR A 314 -4.42 8.87 13.28
C TYR A 314 -5.06 7.50 13.07
N GLU A 315 -6.39 7.44 13.01
CA GLU A 315 -7.12 6.21 12.71
C GLU A 315 -6.80 5.66 11.31
N ILE A 316 -6.75 6.51 10.28
CA ILE A 316 -6.37 6.07 8.92
C ILE A 316 -4.90 5.63 8.89
N PHE A 317 -4.02 6.37 9.56
CA PHE A 317 -2.61 5.99 9.65
C PHE A 317 -2.42 4.61 10.29
N HIS A 318 -3.00 4.37 11.46
CA HIS A 318 -2.80 3.09 12.18
C HIS A 318 -3.56 1.92 11.55
N ILE A 319 -4.74 2.13 10.96
CA ILE A 319 -5.44 1.05 10.25
C ILE A 319 -4.67 0.60 9.02
N VAL A 320 -4.06 1.53 8.27
CA VAL A 320 -3.20 1.16 7.13
C VAL A 320 -2.00 0.33 7.59
N PHE A 321 -1.35 0.70 8.70
CA PHE A 321 -0.25 -0.09 9.25
C PHE A 321 -0.71 -1.46 9.79
N ALA A 322 -1.90 -1.55 10.37
CA ALA A 322 -2.47 -2.81 10.83
C ALA A 322 -2.78 -3.76 9.65
N MET A 323 -3.41 -3.24 8.59
CA MET A 323 -3.67 -3.98 7.36
C MET A 323 -2.37 -4.33 6.63
N GLY A 324 -1.39 -3.42 6.61
CA GLY A 324 -0.05 -3.68 6.07
C GLY A 324 0.70 -4.75 6.85
N ALA A 325 0.52 -4.83 8.17
CA ALA A 325 1.08 -5.90 8.99
C ALA A 325 0.45 -7.26 8.65
N MET A 326 -0.86 -7.30 8.36
CA MET A 326 -1.57 -8.50 7.90
C MET A 326 -1.11 -8.92 6.50
N TYR A 327 -0.99 -7.98 5.56
CA TYR A 327 -0.42 -8.23 4.24
C TYR A 327 0.98 -8.83 4.34
N PHE A 328 1.86 -8.20 5.10
CA PHE A 328 3.23 -8.68 5.29
C PHE A 328 3.29 -10.06 5.95
N ALA A 329 2.37 -10.36 6.87
CA ALA A 329 2.23 -11.69 7.43
C ALA A 329 1.85 -12.73 6.37
N MET A 330 0.91 -12.42 5.46
CA MET A 330 0.54 -13.30 4.35
C MET A 330 1.70 -13.54 3.39
N LEU A 331 2.49 -12.51 3.06
CA LEU A 331 3.68 -12.66 2.21
C LEU A 331 4.69 -13.64 2.82
N PHE A 332 4.86 -13.61 4.15
CA PHE A 332 5.80 -14.51 4.82
C PHE A 332 5.40 -15.97 4.86
N ILE A 333 4.10 -16.25 4.83
CA ILE A 333 3.58 -17.61 4.75
C ILE A 333 3.17 -18.00 3.32
N ASN A 334 3.56 -17.21 2.31
CA ASN A 334 3.20 -17.42 0.91
C ASN A 334 1.67 -17.55 0.69
N TRP A 335 0.87 -16.85 1.49
CA TRP A 335 -0.60 -16.89 1.50
C TRP A 335 -1.23 -18.22 1.92
N GLU A 336 -0.41 -19.18 2.39
CA GLU A 336 -0.84 -20.54 2.73
C GLU A 336 -0.48 -20.88 4.19
N LEU A 337 -1.50 -21.06 5.05
CA LEU A 337 -1.30 -21.24 6.49
C LEU A 337 -0.60 -22.55 6.88
N ASN A 338 -0.75 -23.60 6.06
CA ASN A 338 -0.30 -24.95 6.41
C ASN A 338 0.91 -25.43 5.59
N HIS A 339 1.41 -24.60 4.67
CA HIS A 339 2.50 -24.96 3.77
C HIS A 339 3.86 -24.51 4.33
N PRO A 340 4.89 -25.37 4.25
CA PRO A 340 6.20 -25.04 4.76
C PRO A 340 6.84 -23.91 3.93
N THR A 341 7.37 -22.90 4.63
CA THR A 341 8.06 -21.78 3.99
C THR A 341 9.56 -22.07 3.81
N ARG A 342 10.16 -21.64 2.70
CA ARG A 342 11.62 -21.71 2.50
C ARG A 342 12.30 -20.53 3.19
N LYS A 343 13.48 -20.75 3.77
CA LYS A 343 14.34 -19.66 4.27
C LYS A 343 14.67 -18.68 3.15
N TRP A 344 14.79 -17.40 3.52
CA TRP A 344 15.10 -16.32 2.57
C TRP A 344 14.15 -16.29 1.36
N SER A 345 12.91 -16.73 1.56
CA SER A 345 11.83 -16.61 0.57
C SER A 345 10.69 -15.79 1.13
N ILE A 346 10.06 -15.03 0.25
CA ILE A 346 8.84 -14.28 0.53
C ILE A 346 7.95 -14.45 -0.68
N ASP A 347 6.68 -14.74 -0.42
CA ASP A 347 5.64 -14.61 -1.43
C ASP A 347 5.86 -15.48 -2.69
N VAL A 348 6.24 -16.75 -2.48
CA VAL A 348 6.45 -17.75 -3.56
C VAL A 348 5.38 -18.83 -3.45
N GLY A 349 4.50 -18.92 -4.44
CA GLY A 349 3.41 -19.89 -4.50
C GLY A 349 2.30 -19.47 -5.45
N TRP A 350 1.48 -20.42 -5.91
CA TRP A 350 0.39 -20.14 -6.85
C TRP A 350 -0.65 -19.16 -6.29
N VAL A 351 -0.96 -19.25 -4.99
CA VAL A 351 -1.89 -18.33 -4.35
C VAL A 351 -1.36 -16.89 -4.41
N SER A 352 -0.08 -16.71 -4.10
CA SER A 352 0.61 -15.42 -4.23
C SER A 352 0.55 -14.87 -5.66
N THR A 353 0.91 -15.70 -6.65
CA THR A 353 0.86 -15.34 -8.07
C THR A 353 -0.52 -14.82 -8.46
N TRP A 354 -1.59 -15.54 -8.11
CA TRP A 354 -2.95 -15.14 -8.43
C TRP A 354 -3.39 -13.85 -7.73
N VAL A 355 -3.04 -13.67 -6.45
CA VAL A 355 -3.35 -12.43 -5.73
C VAL A 355 -2.73 -11.22 -6.44
N LYS A 356 -1.51 -11.34 -6.95
CA LYS A 356 -0.84 -10.26 -7.67
C LYS A 356 -1.42 -9.97 -9.04
N ILE A 357 -1.78 -11.02 -9.79
CA ILE A 357 -2.48 -10.87 -11.08
C ILE A 357 -3.82 -10.17 -10.89
N ILE A 358 -4.59 -10.60 -9.89
CA ILE A 358 -5.87 -9.98 -9.56
C ILE A 358 -5.67 -8.52 -9.14
N ASN A 359 -4.63 -8.23 -8.33
CA ASN A 359 -4.28 -6.87 -7.95
C ASN A 359 -3.92 -5.99 -9.16
N GLU A 360 -3.21 -6.53 -10.15
CA GLU A 360 -2.92 -5.85 -11.42
C GLU A 360 -4.20 -5.52 -12.19
N TRP A 361 -5.13 -6.47 -12.30
CA TRP A 361 -6.39 -6.27 -13.00
C TRP A 361 -7.25 -5.21 -12.31
N PHE A 362 -7.34 -5.26 -10.97
CA PHE A 362 -8.01 -4.21 -10.20
C PHE A 362 -7.33 -2.86 -10.36
N ALA A 363 -6.00 -2.82 -10.39
CA ALA A 363 -5.24 -1.59 -10.62
C ALA A 363 -5.61 -0.93 -11.95
N ALA A 364 -5.52 -1.67 -13.05
CA ALA A 364 -5.90 -1.18 -14.36
C ALA A 364 -7.39 -0.78 -14.43
N SER A 365 -8.27 -1.59 -13.85
CA SER A 365 -9.72 -1.33 -13.86
C SER A 365 -10.09 -0.06 -13.09
N ILE A 366 -9.55 0.12 -11.88
CA ILE A 366 -9.78 1.32 -11.07
C ILE A 366 -9.22 2.56 -11.77
N TYR A 367 -8.05 2.44 -12.40
CA TYR A 367 -7.47 3.53 -13.18
C TYR A 367 -8.36 3.93 -14.36
N VAL A 368 -8.76 2.98 -15.20
CA VAL A 368 -9.64 3.24 -16.35
C VAL A 368 -10.98 3.80 -15.89
N TRP A 369 -11.57 3.26 -14.82
CA TRP A 369 -12.82 3.77 -14.25
C TRP A 369 -12.68 5.21 -13.76
N ARG A 370 -11.56 5.55 -13.12
CA ARG A 370 -11.27 6.93 -12.68
C ARG A 370 -11.27 7.92 -13.85
N LEU A 371 -10.71 7.53 -15.00
CA LEU A 371 -10.71 8.36 -16.21
C LEU A 371 -12.12 8.52 -16.81
N ILE A 372 -12.89 7.43 -16.83
CA ILE A 372 -14.17 7.36 -17.55
C ILE A 372 -15.34 7.92 -16.71
N SER A 373 -15.34 7.70 -15.40
CA SER A 373 -16.44 8.05 -14.49
C SER A 373 -16.88 9.54 -14.60
N PRO A 374 -15.98 10.54 -14.59
CA PRO A 374 -16.36 11.94 -14.75
C PRO A 374 -17.04 12.23 -16.10
N VAL A 375 -16.63 11.53 -17.17
CA VAL A 375 -17.20 11.72 -18.52
C VAL A 375 -18.63 11.17 -18.59
N ILE A 376 -18.88 10.01 -17.97
CA ILE A 376 -20.22 9.41 -17.89
C ILE A 376 -21.14 10.31 -17.08
N LEU A 377 -20.70 10.77 -15.90
CA LEU A 377 -21.48 11.63 -15.03
C LEU A 377 -21.85 12.97 -15.69
N ARG A 378 -20.90 13.61 -16.40
CA ARG A 378 -21.18 14.85 -17.16
C ARG A 378 -22.20 14.62 -18.27
N LYS A 379 -22.13 13.49 -18.98
CA LYS A 379 -23.11 13.15 -20.02
C LYS A 379 -24.51 12.92 -19.45
N GLN A 380 -24.61 12.26 -18.29
CA GLN A 380 -25.89 12.05 -17.60
C GLN A 380 -26.50 13.38 -17.13
N ALA A 381 -25.68 14.28 -16.57
CA ALA A 381 -26.12 15.61 -16.18
C ALA A 381 -26.66 16.41 -17.37
N ALA A 382 -25.94 16.43 -18.50
CA ALA A 382 -26.38 17.12 -19.72
C ALA A 382 -27.70 16.56 -20.28
N ASN A 383 -27.86 15.24 -20.31
CA ASN A 383 -29.11 14.61 -20.74
C ASN A 383 -30.29 14.94 -19.82
N ASN A 384 -30.05 15.03 -18.50
CA ASN A 384 -31.09 15.38 -17.52
C ASN A 384 -31.52 16.85 -17.63
N GLU A 385 -30.60 17.76 -17.98
CA GLU A 385 -30.93 19.16 -18.26
C GLU A 385 -31.76 19.33 -19.54
N GLU A 386 -31.56 18.49 -20.57
CA GLU A 386 -32.39 18.48 -21.78
C GLU A 386 -33.82 17.94 -21.54
N LEU A 387 -34.01 17.08 -20.53
CA LEU A 387 -35.30 16.52 -20.13
C LEU A 387 -36.14 17.47 -19.24
N VAL A 388 -35.55 18.53 -18.69
CA VAL A 388 -36.29 19.61 -18.03
C VAL A 388 -36.69 20.63 -19.11
N PRO A 389 -37.98 20.76 -19.46
CA PRO A 389 -38.37 21.68 -20.51
C PRO A 389 -37.98 23.11 -20.12
N ARG A 390 -37.27 23.81 -21.01
CA ARG A 390 -36.88 25.24 -20.94
C ARG A 390 -38.06 26.22 -20.82
N THR A 391 -39.26 25.76 -20.51
CA THR A 391 -40.46 26.61 -20.35
C THR A 391 -40.58 27.25 -18.97
N LEU A 392 -39.78 26.86 -17.97
CA LEU A 392 -39.86 27.43 -16.62
C LEU A 392 -38.90 28.60 -16.32
N ILE A 393 -37.98 28.95 -17.23
CA ILE A 393 -36.97 30.02 -16.98
C ILE A 393 -37.34 31.35 -17.67
N VAL A 394 -38.41 31.43 -18.46
CA VAL A 394 -38.77 32.66 -19.20
C VAL A 394 -39.62 33.65 -18.38
N GLN A 395 -39.98 33.38 -17.12
CA GLN A 395 -41.00 34.18 -16.42
C GLN A 395 -40.53 35.12 -15.29
N CYS A 396 -39.23 35.36 -15.11
CA CYS A 396 -38.75 36.44 -14.22
C CYS A 396 -37.82 37.41 -14.94
N SER A 397 -38.39 38.19 -15.87
CA SER A 397 -37.84 39.50 -16.23
C SER A 397 -38.99 40.40 -16.70
N ARG A 398 -39.69 41.00 -15.73
CA ARG A 398 -40.37 42.29 -15.84
C ARG A 398 -40.32 42.98 -14.50
#